data_AF-A0A431U1E8-F1
#
_entry.id   AF-A0A431U1E8-F1
#
_cell.length_a   1.000
_cell.length_b   1.000
_cell.length_c   1.000
_cell.angle_alpha   90.00
_cell.angle_beta   90.00
_cell.angle_gamma   90.00
#
_symmetry.space_group_name_H-M   'P 1'
#
loop_
_entity.id
_entity.type
_entity.pdbx_description
1 polymer ?
#
loop_
_entity_poly.entity_id
_entity_poly.type
_entity_poly.pdbx_seq_one_letter_code
_entity_poly.pdbx_strand_id
1 'polypeptide(L)'
;MLRRLSGAALLLLLATGLRAQQRPAAAPVGRWRLDSPDTAAVVNVRIWEPAPGIYLFAIEAAADSSRGGFRGALHAPLGCNQGYTNIDPVKQCQVHFCLVRPDLLQLRQSDGTCGLPGGLSVSGRYRRPGADSLRRALPPLLRFEVLPSAAVLARFKALVGPDYAAFERAFERVFVEDAYDKGISRVSSGFVRGQERRRAAIVAYGPGGQLWAAVVDARNPQLLRYYTTVPAAARRLPASLEQWTKDVPGRRVQYLSKPARQAP
;
A
#
# COMPACT_ATOMS: atom_id res chain seq x y z
N MET A 1 77.39 -19.83 -40.96
CA MET A 1 77.08 -19.64 -39.53
C MET A 1 76.21 -18.40 -39.37
N LEU A 2 75.01 -18.60 -38.81
CA LEU A 2 74.07 -17.68 -38.15
C LEU A 2 74.18 -16.15 -38.38
N ARG A 3 73.06 -15.53 -38.82
CA ARG A 3 72.19 -14.61 -38.04
C ARG A 3 71.06 -14.08 -38.94
N ARG A 4 69.85 -14.58 -38.76
CA ARG A 4 68.71 -14.01 -37.98
C ARG A 4 67.76 -13.19 -38.85
N LEU A 5 66.63 -13.83 -39.15
CA LEU A 5 65.35 -13.30 -39.60
C LEU A 5 64.89 -12.11 -38.74
N SER A 6 64.33 -11.07 -39.35
CA SER A 6 63.27 -10.20 -38.78
C SER A 6 62.75 -9.25 -39.85
N GLY A 7 61.55 -9.52 -40.40
CA GLY A 7 60.95 -8.68 -41.43
C GLY A 7 59.52 -9.07 -41.76
N ALA A 8 58.71 -9.38 -40.74
CA ALA A 8 57.27 -9.57 -40.89
C ALA A 8 56.58 -9.21 -39.57
N ALA A 9 56.08 -7.98 -39.46
CA ALA A 9 54.98 -7.58 -38.56
C ALA A 9 54.81 -6.05 -38.62
N LEU A 10 54.09 -5.54 -39.61
CA LEU A 10 53.49 -4.21 -39.49
C LEU A 10 52.18 -4.13 -40.28
N LEU A 11 51.19 -4.86 -39.81
CA LEU A 11 49.79 -4.72 -40.25
C LEU A 11 48.88 -5.36 -39.20
N LEU A 12 48.61 -4.63 -38.12
CA LEU A 12 47.48 -4.84 -37.21
C LEU A 12 47.53 -3.77 -36.12
N LEU A 13 46.50 -2.91 -36.07
CA LEU A 13 46.11 -1.87 -35.07
C LEU A 13 45.60 -0.68 -35.89
N LEU A 14 44.32 -0.28 -35.92
CA LEU A 14 43.30 -0.25 -34.88
C LEU A 14 41.90 -0.37 -35.51
N ALA A 15 41.22 -1.48 -35.27
CA ALA A 15 39.76 -1.52 -35.25
C ALA A 15 39.34 -1.72 -33.79
N THR A 16 39.59 -0.72 -32.94
CA THR A 16 39.01 -0.67 -31.60
C THR A 16 37.54 -0.36 -31.75
N GLY A 17 36.74 -1.44 -31.83
CA GLY A 17 35.30 -1.37 -31.70
C GLY A 17 34.92 -0.62 -30.44
N LEU A 18 34.11 0.42 -30.60
CA LEU A 18 33.31 1.00 -29.53
C LEU A 18 32.36 -0.09 -29.02
N ARG A 19 32.82 -0.93 -28.10
CA ARG A 19 31.94 -1.55 -27.12
C ARG A 19 31.45 -0.40 -26.25
N ALA A 20 30.25 0.10 -26.55
CA ALA A 20 29.48 0.84 -25.57
C ALA A 20 29.48 0.01 -24.29
N GLN A 21 30.27 0.43 -23.29
CA GLN A 21 30.19 -0.12 -21.96
C GLN A 21 28.75 0.12 -21.50
N GLN A 22 27.92 -0.92 -21.59
CA GLN A 22 26.64 -0.95 -20.89
C GLN A 22 26.98 -0.75 -19.43
N ARG A 23 26.79 0.48 -18.94
CA ARG A 23 26.85 0.78 -17.51
C ARG A 23 25.98 -0.27 -16.81
N PRO A 24 26.48 -0.95 -15.77
CA PRO A 24 25.65 -1.87 -15.01
C PRO A 24 24.39 -1.11 -14.58
N ALA A 25 23.22 -1.67 -14.89
CA ALA A 25 21.96 -1.08 -14.49
C ALA A 25 22.03 -0.80 -12.98
N ALA A 26 21.82 0.46 -12.58
CA ALA A 26 21.94 0.84 -11.18
C ALA A 26 21.10 -0.09 -10.30
N ALA A 27 21.69 -0.51 -9.17
CA ALA A 27 21.06 -1.45 -8.28
C ALA A 27 19.68 -0.92 -7.84
N PRO A 28 18.64 -1.76 -7.81
CA PRO A 28 17.33 -1.32 -7.38
C PRO A 28 17.37 -0.96 -5.89
N VAL A 29 16.88 0.24 -5.54
CA VAL A 29 16.53 0.64 -4.17
C VAL A 29 15.55 -0.39 -3.59
N GLY A 30 14.61 -0.86 -4.40
CA GLY A 30 13.84 -2.05 -4.07
C GLY A 30 12.88 -2.50 -5.15
N ARG A 31 12.27 -3.66 -4.88
CA ARG A 31 11.20 -4.26 -5.67
C ARG A 31 10.10 -4.69 -4.70
N TRP A 32 8.87 -4.31 -4.99
CA TRP A 32 7.71 -4.69 -4.21
C TRP A 32 6.60 -5.23 -5.14
N ARG A 33 5.79 -6.14 -4.62
CA ARG A 33 4.62 -6.70 -5.28
C ARG A 33 3.39 -6.39 -4.44
N LEU A 34 2.27 -6.08 -5.09
CA LEU A 34 1.00 -5.81 -4.42
C LEU A 34 0.64 -6.99 -3.50
N ASP A 35 0.45 -6.69 -2.22
CA ASP A 35 -0.01 -7.60 -1.18
C ASP A 35 -1.54 -7.61 -1.23
N SER A 36 -2.09 -8.41 -2.15
CA SER A 36 -3.53 -8.54 -2.40
C SER A 36 -3.95 -10.01 -2.37
N PRO A 37 -5.18 -10.32 -1.90
CA PRO A 37 -5.72 -11.67 -2.02
C PRO A 37 -6.13 -12.02 -3.45
N ASP A 38 -6.36 -10.99 -4.28
CA ASP A 38 -6.70 -11.16 -5.69
C ASP A 38 -5.43 -11.54 -6.48
N THR A 39 -5.42 -12.77 -6.99
CA THR A 39 -4.30 -13.29 -7.78
C THR A 39 -4.48 -13.06 -9.28
N ALA A 40 -5.67 -12.61 -9.73
CA ALA A 40 -5.96 -12.37 -11.13
C ALA A 40 -5.22 -11.15 -11.69
N ALA A 41 -4.85 -10.20 -10.81
CA ALA A 41 -4.07 -9.03 -11.16
C ALA A 41 -2.75 -8.98 -10.36
N VAL A 42 -1.62 -8.92 -11.06
CA VAL A 42 -0.31 -8.73 -10.45
C VAL A 42 0.15 -7.30 -10.73
N VAL A 43 0.48 -6.55 -9.68
CA VAL A 43 1.12 -5.23 -9.81
C VAL A 43 2.47 -5.26 -9.10
N ASN A 44 3.53 -4.88 -9.81
CA ASN A 44 4.89 -4.79 -9.28
C ASN A 44 5.37 -3.34 -9.36
N VAL A 45 6.09 -2.92 -8.34
CA VAL A 45 6.74 -1.62 -8.26
C VAL A 45 8.24 -1.85 -8.12
N ARG A 46 9.02 -1.20 -8.96
CA ARG A 46 10.48 -1.18 -8.90
C ARG A 46 10.94 0.26 -8.78
N ILE A 47 11.84 0.52 -7.84
CA ILE A 47 12.45 1.83 -7.62
C ILE A 47 13.96 1.65 -7.65
N TRP A 48 14.68 2.55 -8.32
CA TRP A 48 16.13 2.50 -8.45
C TRP A 48 16.72 3.92 -8.53
N GLU A 49 18.01 4.03 -8.20
CA GLU A 49 18.75 5.29 -8.15
C GLU A 49 19.87 5.26 -9.20
N PRO A 50 19.64 5.68 -10.46
CA PRO A 50 20.66 5.67 -11.51
C PRO A 50 21.88 6.53 -11.21
N ALA A 51 21.71 7.57 -10.40
CA ALA A 51 22.76 8.46 -9.90
C ALA A 51 22.31 9.04 -8.55
N PRO A 52 23.24 9.48 -7.67
CA PRO A 52 22.89 10.04 -6.37
C PRO A 52 21.82 11.13 -6.47
N GLY A 53 20.73 10.97 -5.72
CA GLY A 53 19.62 11.92 -5.67
C GLY A 53 18.62 11.84 -6.84
N ILE A 54 18.84 10.96 -7.83
CA ILE A 54 17.90 10.71 -8.93
C ILE A 54 17.17 9.41 -8.63
N TYR A 55 15.88 9.47 -8.33
CA TYR A 55 15.07 8.29 -8.07
C TYR A 55 14.11 8.04 -9.22
N LEU A 56 14.21 6.87 -9.84
CA LEU A 56 13.29 6.45 -10.89
C LEU A 56 12.44 5.29 -10.40
N PHE A 57 11.24 5.18 -10.96
CA PHE A 57 10.35 4.06 -10.70
C PHE A 57 9.72 3.50 -11.96
N ALA A 58 9.29 2.25 -11.86
CA ALA A 58 8.46 1.58 -12.83
C ALA A 58 7.34 0.84 -12.07
N ILE A 59 6.11 1.04 -12.53
CA ILE A 59 4.95 0.26 -12.09
C ILE A 59 4.50 -0.57 -13.27
N GLU A 60 4.43 -1.87 -13.08
CA GLU A 60 4.06 -2.85 -14.10
C GLU A 60 2.90 -3.69 -13.58
N ALA A 61 1.84 -3.76 -14.36
CA ALA A 61 0.65 -4.53 -14.05
C ALA A 61 0.34 -5.54 -15.15
N ALA A 62 -0.12 -6.71 -14.73
CA ALA A 62 -0.68 -7.73 -15.60
C ALA A 62 -2.02 -8.17 -15.02
N ALA A 63 -3.06 -8.18 -15.85
CA ALA A 63 -4.35 -8.79 -15.56
C ALA A 63 -4.82 -9.50 -16.81
N ASP A 64 -5.23 -10.76 -16.65
CA ASP A 64 -5.60 -11.65 -17.76
C ASP A 64 -4.50 -11.70 -18.85
N SER A 65 -4.87 -11.46 -20.11
CA SER A 65 -3.94 -11.35 -21.24
C SER A 65 -3.33 -9.95 -21.41
N SER A 66 -3.75 -8.97 -20.61
CA SER A 66 -3.34 -7.58 -20.73
C SER A 66 -2.16 -7.25 -19.83
N ARG A 67 -1.18 -6.53 -20.39
CA ARG A 67 -0.02 -6.00 -19.65
C ARG A 67 0.09 -4.52 -19.90
N GLY A 68 0.49 -3.78 -18.88
CA GLY A 68 0.73 -2.36 -18.99
C GLY A 68 1.50 -1.84 -17.80
N GLY A 69 1.74 -0.54 -17.79
CA GLY A 69 2.55 0.07 -16.77
C GLY A 69 3.01 1.46 -17.18
N PHE A 70 3.66 2.12 -16.24
CA PHE A 70 4.21 3.45 -16.45
C PHE A 70 5.49 3.61 -15.65
N ARG A 71 6.25 4.64 -16.02
CA ARG A 71 7.53 4.99 -15.41
C ARG A 71 7.53 6.46 -15.06
N GLY A 72 8.33 6.83 -14.09
CA GLY A 72 8.49 8.21 -13.68
C GLY A 72 9.69 8.41 -12.79
N ALA A 73 9.81 9.62 -12.28
CA ALA A 73 10.81 10.02 -11.32
C ALA A 73 10.14 10.42 -9.99
N LEU A 74 10.86 10.22 -8.89
CA LEU A 74 10.55 10.79 -7.58
C LEU A 74 11.58 11.90 -7.30
N HIS A 75 11.13 12.99 -6.68
CA HIS A 75 11.95 14.18 -6.46
C HIS A 75 12.86 14.09 -5.23
N ALA A 76 12.72 13.05 -4.42
CA ALA A 76 13.48 12.85 -3.20
C ALA A 76 13.61 11.35 -2.87
N PRO A 77 14.50 10.98 -1.92
CA PRO A 77 14.60 9.62 -1.45
C PRO A 77 13.25 9.07 -1.01
N LEU A 78 13.07 7.75 -1.17
CA LEU A 78 11.81 7.09 -0.89
C LEU A 78 11.46 7.20 0.60
N GLY A 79 10.46 8.01 0.90
CA GLY A 79 9.83 8.18 2.21
C GLY A 79 8.32 8.29 2.07
N CYS A 80 7.64 8.87 3.05
CA CYS A 80 6.24 9.27 2.91
C CYS A 80 6.17 10.72 2.38
N ASN A 81 5.14 11.02 1.58
CA ASN A 81 4.93 12.29 0.87
C ASN A 81 5.64 12.42 -0.50
N GLN A 82 5.99 11.30 -1.14
CA GLN A 82 6.50 11.33 -2.51
C GLN A 82 5.34 11.27 -3.51
N GLY A 83 5.05 12.39 -4.18
CA GLY A 83 4.01 12.47 -5.19
C GLY A 83 4.55 12.30 -6.61
N TYR A 84 3.77 11.64 -7.46
CA TYR A 84 3.96 11.58 -8.90
C TYR A 84 2.66 11.95 -9.60
N THR A 85 2.76 12.83 -10.59
CA THR A 85 1.65 13.14 -11.49
C THR A 85 2.02 12.65 -12.89
N ASN A 86 1.21 11.78 -13.46
CA ASN A 86 1.32 11.42 -14.86
C ASN A 86 0.84 12.61 -15.70
N ILE A 87 1.77 13.19 -16.47
CA ILE A 87 1.50 14.36 -17.32
C ILE A 87 0.92 13.98 -18.68
N ASP A 88 0.81 12.68 -19.01
CA ASP A 88 0.12 12.23 -20.21
C ASP A 88 -1.35 12.68 -20.14
N PRO A 89 -1.83 13.54 -21.06
CA PRO A 89 -3.17 14.11 -21.02
C PRO A 89 -4.29 13.07 -21.15
N VAL A 90 -3.99 11.86 -21.62
CA VAL A 90 -4.95 10.75 -21.75
C VAL A 90 -4.89 9.80 -20.54
N LYS A 91 -3.76 9.78 -19.82
CA LYS A 91 -3.50 8.86 -18.69
C LYS A 91 -3.23 9.61 -17.38
N GLN A 92 -3.70 10.85 -17.28
CA GLN A 92 -3.48 11.71 -16.12
C GLN A 92 -3.85 10.94 -14.87
N CYS A 93 -2.93 10.88 -13.93
CA CYS A 93 -3.15 10.25 -12.65
C CYS A 93 -2.19 10.83 -11.63
N GLN A 94 -2.60 10.81 -10.36
CA GLN A 94 -1.74 11.21 -9.26
C GLN A 94 -1.54 10.01 -8.34
N VAL A 95 -0.28 9.76 -7.98
CA VAL A 95 0.13 8.65 -7.12
C VAL A 95 1.03 9.16 -6.01
N HIS A 96 0.63 8.90 -4.78
CA HIS A 96 1.43 9.16 -3.59
C HIS A 96 2.08 7.87 -3.11
N PHE A 97 3.39 7.90 -2.92
CA PHE A 97 4.20 6.82 -2.39
C PHE A 97 4.52 7.10 -0.91
N CYS A 98 4.47 6.04 -0.10
CA CYS A 98 4.88 6.06 1.30
C CYS A 98 5.57 4.74 1.64
N LEU A 99 6.88 4.79 1.84
CA LEU A 99 7.64 3.66 2.37
C LEU A 99 7.45 3.62 3.89
N VAL A 100 6.51 2.78 4.32
CA VAL A 100 6.15 2.63 5.75
C VAL A 100 7.28 1.98 6.53
N ARG A 101 7.98 1.01 5.91
CA ARG A 101 9.16 0.30 6.43
C ARG A 101 9.89 -0.39 5.27
N PRO A 102 11.14 -0.87 5.42
CA PRO A 102 11.95 -1.33 4.29
C PRO A 102 11.32 -2.41 3.39
N ASP A 103 10.45 -3.25 3.95
CA ASP A 103 9.72 -4.32 3.27
C ASP A 103 8.30 -3.93 2.82
N LEU A 104 7.77 -2.78 3.24
CA LEU A 104 6.39 -2.37 3.02
C LEU A 104 6.27 -0.98 2.40
N LEU A 105 5.83 -0.95 1.16
CA LEU A 105 5.52 0.25 0.40
C LEU A 105 4.00 0.41 0.28
N GLN A 106 3.50 1.63 0.40
CA GLN A 106 2.09 1.95 0.21
C GLN A 106 1.95 3.00 -0.89
N LEU A 107 1.04 2.74 -1.84
CA LEU A 107 0.68 3.68 -2.89
C LEU A 107 -0.77 4.13 -2.68
N ARG A 108 -1.06 5.42 -2.90
CA ARG A 108 -2.42 5.96 -3.03
C ARG A 108 -2.56 6.67 -4.36
N GLN A 109 -3.48 6.20 -5.18
CA GLN A 109 -3.91 6.87 -6.41
C GLN A 109 -5.12 7.75 -6.08
N SER A 110 -5.00 9.05 -6.31
CA SER A 110 -6.07 10.02 -6.03
C SER A 110 -6.95 10.31 -7.24
N ASP A 111 -6.47 10.10 -8.47
CA ASP A 111 -7.23 10.32 -9.70
C ASP A 111 -6.70 9.45 -10.87
N GLY A 112 -7.52 9.29 -11.92
CA GLY A 112 -7.14 8.68 -13.19
C GLY A 112 -7.05 7.15 -13.20
N THR A 113 -6.47 6.57 -14.25
CA THR A 113 -6.22 5.11 -14.38
C THR A 113 -4.73 4.77 -14.43
N CYS A 114 -3.85 5.78 -14.53
CA CYS A 114 -2.44 5.66 -14.83
C CYS A 114 -2.12 4.82 -16.08
N GLY A 115 -3.10 4.58 -16.97
CA GLY A 115 -2.95 3.70 -18.12
C GLY A 115 -2.69 2.23 -17.78
N LEU A 116 -3.08 1.77 -16.58
CA LEU A 116 -3.02 0.36 -16.25
C LEU A 116 -4.13 -0.43 -16.95
N PRO A 117 -3.87 -1.69 -17.35
CA PRO A 117 -4.86 -2.51 -18.06
C PRO A 117 -6.10 -2.76 -17.19
N GLY A 118 -7.26 -2.91 -17.82
CA GLY A 118 -8.49 -3.33 -17.13
C GLY A 118 -8.99 -2.40 -16.02
N GLY A 119 -8.60 -1.12 -16.03
CA GLY A 119 -8.98 -0.17 -14.98
C GLY A 119 -8.33 -0.45 -13.62
N LEU A 120 -7.21 -1.20 -13.60
CA LEU A 120 -6.47 -1.45 -12.37
C LEU A 120 -6.02 -0.14 -11.73
N SER A 121 -6.20 -0.05 -10.41
CA SER A 121 -5.62 1.03 -9.60
C SER A 121 -4.34 0.56 -8.93
N VAL A 122 -3.33 1.44 -8.86
CA VAL A 122 -2.08 1.20 -8.12
C VAL A 122 -2.24 1.28 -6.60
N SER A 123 -3.38 1.75 -6.08
CA SER A 123 -3.56 1.97 -4.64
C SER A 123 -3.43 0.67 -3.83
N GLY A 124 -2.63 0.67 -2.77
CA GLY A 124 -2.56 -0.46 -1.84
C GLY A 124 -1.17 -0.66 -1.25
N ARG A 125 -1.01 -1.78 -0.55
CA ARG A 125 0.24 -2.19 0.10
C ARG A 125 1.01 -3.14 -0.79
N TYR A 126 2.33 -2.96 -0.82
CA TYR A 126 3.25 -3.74 -1.62
C TYR A 126 4.36 -4.27 -0.71
N ARG A 127 4.70 -5.55 -0.87
CA ARG A 127 5.75 -6.23 -0.09
C ARG A 127 6.90 -6.72 -0.95
N ARG A 128 8.09 -6.79 -0.37
CA ARG A 128 9.23 -7.42 -1.05
C ARG A 128 8.93 -8.91 -1.33
N PRO A 129 9.22 -9.42 -2.54
CA PRO A 129 9.04 -10.83 -2.86
C PRO A 129 9.80 -11.75 -1.89
N GLY A 130 9.19 -12.87 -1.50
CA GLY A 130 9.79 -13.87 -0.59
C GLY A 130 9.34 -13.77 0.87
N ALA A 131 8.56 -12.76 1.24
CA ALA A 131 8.10 -12.55 2.61
C ALA A 131 6.85 -13.36 3.05
N ASP A 132 6.21 -14.16 2.17
CA ASP A 132 4.74 -14.34 2.27
C ASP A 132 4.14 -15.77 2.09
N SER A 133 4.84 -16.86 2.40
CA SER A 133 4.16 -18.19 2.41
C SER A 133 3.29 -18.38 3.65
N LEU A 134 3.84 -18.18 4.85
CA LEU A 134 3.15 -18.43 6.12
C LEU A 134 2.01 -17.45 6.41
N ARG A 135 2.11 -16.20 5.94
CA ARG A 135 1.10 -15.16 6.19
C ARG A 135 -0.20 -15.39 5.42
N ARG A 136 -0.16 -16.11 4.29
CA ARG A 136 -1.37 -16.41 3.49
C ARG A 136 -2.39 -17.27 4.22
N ALA A 137 -1.97 -18.07 5.19
CA ALA A 137 -2.85 -18.87 6.03
C ALA A 137 -3.52 -18.06 7.16
N LEU A 138 -3.09 -16.81 7.41
CA LEU A 138 -3.66 -15.98 8.47
C LEU A 138 -4.97 -15.32 8.03
N PRO A 139 -5.91 -15.07 8.98
CA PRO A 139 -7.09 -14.24 8.74
C PRO A 139 -6.71 -12.86 8.17
N PRO A 140 -7.55 -12.24 7.31
CA PRO A 140 -7.19 -11.01 6.60
C PRO A 140 -6.67 -9.88 7.49
N LEU A 141 -7.30 -9.64 8.65
CA LEU A 141 -6.88 -8.58 9.57
C LEU A 141 -5.50 -8.83 10.21
N LEU A 142 -5.07 -10.09 10.34
CA LEU A 142 -3.70 -10.42 10.79
C LEU A 142 -2.73 -10.48 9.62
N ARG A 143 -3.14 -11.10 8.51
CA ARG A 143 -2.35 -11.18 7.28
C ARG A 143 -1.95 -9.80 6.79
N PHE A 144 -2.81 -8.79 6.91
CA PHE A 144 -2.49 -7.43 6.46
C PHE A 144 -1.97 -6.52 7.58
N GLU A 145 -1.64 -7.08 8.76
CA GLU A 145 -1.17 -6.32 9.93
C GLU A 145 -2.09 -5.14 10.27
N VAL A 146 -3.40 -5.35 10.13
CA VAL A 146 -4.43 -4.42 10.64
C VAL A 146 -4.52 -4.59 12.15
N LEU A 147 -4.46 -5.84 12.61
CA LEU A 147 -4.36 -6.21 14.02
C LEU A 147 -3.00 -6.88 14.29
N PRO A 148 -2.40 -6.66 15.46
CA PRO A 148 -1.03 -7.07 15.73
C PRO A 148 -0.89 -8.54 16.16
N SER A 149 -1.97 -9.18 16.64
CA SER A 149 -1.90 -10.54 17.15
C SER A 149 -3.26 -11.24 17.19
N ALA A 150 -3.24 -12.57 17.27
CA ALA A 150 -4.44 -13.39 17.42
C ALA A 150 -5.26 -13.04 18.68
N ALA A 151 -4.58 -12.65 19.77
CA ALA A 151 -5.25 -12.20 20.98
C ALA A 151 -6.06 -10.91 20.75
N VAL A 152 -5.49 -9.94 20.02
CA VAL A 152 -6.22 -8.72 19.65
C VAL A 152 -7.34 -9.03 18.66
N LEU A 153 -7.13 -9.95 17.72
CA LEU A 153 -8.18 -10.42 16.82
C LEU A 153 -9.38 -11.03 17.57
N ALA A 154 -9.13 -11.85 18.58
CA ALA A 154 -10.21 -12.45 19.38
C ALA A 154 -11.03 -11.37 20.11
N ARG A 155 -10.36 -10.37 20.71
CA ARG A 155 -11.03 -9.23 21.35
C ARG A 155 -11.81 -8.39 20.34
N PHE A 156 -11.25 -8.19 19.15
CA PHE A 156 -11.92 -7.48 18.06
C PHE A 156 -13.18 -8.20 17.61
N LYS A 157 -13.12 -9.52 17.39
CA LYS A 157 -14.28 -10.36 17.06
C LYS A 157 -15.38 -10.25 18.12
N ALA A 158 -15.01 -10.29 19.41
CA ALA A 158 -15.95 -10.12 20.51
C ALA A 158 -16.58 -8.71 20.54
N LEU A 159 -15.81 -7.67 20.20
CA LEU A 159 -16.29 -6.28 20.15
C LEU A 159 -17.32 -6.05 19.05
N VAL A 160 -17.04 -6.51 17.82
CA VAL A 160 -17.88 -6.21 16.64
C VAL A 160 -18.94 -7.28 16.38
N GLY A 161 -18.79 -8.47 16.95
CA GLY A 161 -19.76 -9.55 16.90
C GLY A 161 -20.15 -9.91 15.46
N PRO A 162 -21.46 -9.92 15.11
CA PRO A 162 -21.94 -10.28 13.77
C PRO A 162 -21.35 -9.44 12.62
N ASP A 163 -20.89 -8.22 12.90
CA ASP A 163 -20.33 -7.33 11.89
C ASP A 163 -18.88 -7.65 11.51
N TYR A 164 -18.24 -8.63 12.16
CA TYR A 164 -16.86 -9.03 11.87
C TYR A 164 -16.62 -9.35 10.39
N ALA A 165 -17.56 -10.05 9.74
CA ALA A 165 -17.45 -10.40 8.32
C ALA A 165 -17.44 -9.16 7.40
N ALA A 166 -18.04 -8.03 7.82
CA ALA A 166 -17.96 -6.79 7.06
C ALA A 166 -16.55 -6.20 7.09
N PHE A 167 -15.86 -6.26 8.23
CA PHE A 167 -14.46 -5.86 8.34
C PHE A 167 -13.55 -6.75 7.49
N GLU A 168 -13.68 -8.08 7.58
CA GLU A 168 -12.85 -8.99 6.77
C GLU A 168 -12.95 -8.71 5.27
N ARG A 169 -14.16 -8.42 4.79
CA ARG A 169 -14.38 -8.06 3.38
C ARG A 169 -13.82 -6.69 3.02
N ALA A 170 -13.90 -5.71 3.92
CA ALA A 170 -13.43 -4.36 3.64
C ALA A 170 -11.90 -4.28 3.52
N PHE A 171 -11.14 -5.09 4.26
CA PHE A 171 -9.67 -5.09 4.21
C PHE A 171 -9.09 -5.91 3.05
N GLU A 172 -9.61 -5.72 1.83
CA GLU A 172 -9.00 -6.25 0.60
C GLU A 172 -7.81 -5.40 0.17
N ARG A 173 -7.99 -4.07 0.16
CA ARG A 173 -6.90 -3.09 0.08
C ARG A 173 -6.77 -2.42 1.43
N VAL A 174 -5.56 -2.39 1.97
CA VAL A 174 -5.29 -1.84 3.31
C VAL A 174 -4.38 -0.63 3.20
N PHE A 175 -4.68 0.40 3.96
CA PHE A 175 -3.90 1.63 4.03
C PHE A 175 -3.55 1.90 5.49
N VAL A 176 -2.29 2.22 5.75
CA VAL A 176 -1.90 2.83 7.03
C VAL A 176 -2.34 4.29 6.99
N GLU A 177 -3.04 4.71 8.04
CA GLU A 177 -3.49 6.08 8.24
C GLU A 177 -2.67 6.73 9.36
N ASP A 178 -2.70 8.06 9.41
CA ASP A 178 -2.12 8.81 10.51
C ASP A 178 -2.90 8.57 11.81
N ALA A 179 -2.17 8.56 12.93
CA ALA A 179 -2.73 8.52 14.27
C ALA A 179 -2.65 9.93 14.89
N TYR A 180 -3.79 10.63 14.93
CA TYR A 180 -3.87 11.99 15.51
C TYR A 180 -4.18 11.97 17.01
N ASP A 181 -4.71 10.87 17.54
CA ASP A 181 -5.13 10.77 18.94
C ASP A 181 -4.04 10.15 19.82
N LYS A 182 -3.83 10.75 21.00
CA LYS A 182 -2.97 10.16 22.05
C LYS A 182 -3.53 8.80 22.48
N GLY A 183 -2.66 7.79 22.53
CA GLY A 183 -3.02 6.43 22.94
C GLY A 183 -3.45 5.51 21.81
N ILE A 184 -3.57 6.01 20.58
CA ILE A 184 -3.65 5.17 19.38
C ILE A 184 -2.23 4.93 18.87
N SER A 185 -1.83 3.67 18.72
CA SER A 185 -0.51 3.30 18.21
C SER A 185 -0.50 2.99 16.71
N ARG A 186 -1.64 2.56 16.16
CA ARG A 186 -1.79 2.30 14.72
C ARG A 186 -3.22 2.51 14.28
N VAL A 187 -3.37 3.06 13.08
CA VAL A 187 -4.63 3.19 12.37
C VAL A 187 -4.47 2.53 11.01
N SER A 188 -5.43 1.71 10.63
CA SER A 188 -5.45 1.08 9.31
C SER A 188 -6.87 1.14 8.76
N SER A 189 -7.01 1.67 7.56
CA SER A 189 -8.26 1.64 6.81
C SER A 189 -8.18 0.58 5.71
N GLY A 190 -9.33 0.19 5.19
CA GLY A 190 -9.39 -0.65 4.01
C GLY A 190 -10.68 -0.47 3.24
N PHE A 191 -10.60 -0.82 1.96
CA PHE A 191 -11.76 -0.89 1.08
C PHE A 191 -11.66 -2.01 0.06
N VAL A 192 -12.83 -2.39 -0.47
CA VAL A 192 -12.96 -3.23 -1.67
C VAL A 192 -12.85 -2.35 -2.90
N ARG A 193 -12.03 -2.79 -3.88
CA ARG A 193 -11.82 -2.07 -5.14
C ARG A 193 -13.15 -1.77 -5.85
N GLY A 194 -13.35 -0.52 -6.26
CA GLY A 194 -14.56 -0.06 -6.94
C GLY A 194 -15.80 -0.03 -6.05
N GLN A 195 -15.63 -0.29 -4.74
CA GLN A 195 -16.68 -0.24 -3.73
C GLN A 195 -16.22 0.52 -2.49
N GLU A 196 -15.30 1.48 -2.65
CA GLU A 196 -14.77 2.38 -1.61
C GLU A 196 -15.93 3.03 -0.84
N ARG A 197 -17.01 3.34 -1.56
CA ARG A 197 -18.20 3.98 -1.01
C ARG A 197 -19.16 3.05 -0.25
N ARG A 198 -19.01 1.73 -0.36
CA ARG A 198 -19.98 0.74 0.17
C ARG A 198 -19.36 -0.31 1.07
N ARG A 199 -18.05 -0.51 0.96
CA ARG A 199 -17.29 -1.57 1.62
C ARG A 199 -15.96 -1.02 2.08
N ALA A 200 -16.03 -0.03 2.96
CA ALA A 200 -14.87 0.53 3.62
C ALA A 200 -14.95 0.31 5.13
N ALA A 201 -13.80 0.15 5.75
CA ALA A 201 -13.66 0.02 7.19
C ALA A 201 -12.37 0.69 7.66
N ILE A 202 -12.33 1.01 8.94
CA ILE A 202 -11.16 1.51 9.64
C ILE A 202 -11.07 0.83 10.99
N VAL A 203 -9.85 0.48 11.37
CA VAL A 203 -9.52 -0.12 12.66
C VAL A 203 -8.31 0.60 13.21
N ALA A 204 -8.40 0.98 14.48
CA ALA A 204 -7.29 1.51 15.24
C ALA A 204 -7.13 0.70 16.53
N TYR A 205 -5.88 0.59 17.00
CA TYR A 205 -5.59 -0.02 18.28
C TYR A 205 -4.55 0.79 19.06
N GLY A 206 -4.61 0.65 20.38
CA GLY A 206 -3.68 1.25 21.33
C GLY A 206 -2.77 0.22 22.00
N PRO A 207 -1.72 0.66 22.72
CA PRO A 207 -0.75 -0.23 23.36
C PRO A 207 -1.36 -1.06 24.51
N GLY A 208 -2.41 -0.57 25.16
CA GLY A 208 -3.16 -1.32 26.19
C GLY A 208 -4.23 -2.26 25.62
N GLY A 209 -4.21 -2.49 24.30
CA GLY A 209 -5.23 -3.26 23.60
C GLY A 209 -6.59 -2.57 23.54
N GLN A 210 -6.60 -1.23 23.66
CA GLN A 210 -7.76 -0.42 23.28
C GLN A 210 -8.05 -0.62 21.79
N LEU A 211 -9.33 -0.64 21.43
CA LEU A 211 -9.78 -0.80 20.05
C LEU A 211 -10.78 0.29 19.69
N TRP A 212 -10.67 0.77 18.45
CA TRP A 212 -11.66 1.62 17.79
C TRP A 212 -11.87 1.08 16.39
N ALA A 213 -13.11 1.00 15.94
CA ALA A 213 -13.43 0.42 14.66
C ALA A 213 -14.67 1.07 14.08
N ALA A 214 -14.65 1.37 12.78
CA ALA A 214 -15.85 1.76 12.05
C ALA A 214 -15.93 1.01 10.72
N VAL A 215 -17.14 0.68 10.31
CA VAL A 215 -17.41 0.01 9.02
C VAL A 215 -18.64 0.62 8.37
N VAL A 216 -18.60 0.79 7.05
CA VAL A 216 -19.74 1.22 6.24
C VAL A 216 -20.79 0.10 6.23
N ASP A 217 -22.03 0.45 6.54
CA ASP A 217 -23.15 -0.48 6.46
C ASP A 217 -23.43 -0.83 4.99
N ALA A 218 -23.34 -2.12 4.65
CA ALA A 218 -23.52 -2.59 3.28
C ALA A 218 -24.94 -2.34 2.73
N ARG A 219 -25.96 -2.23 3.59
CA ARG A 219 -27.35 -1.96 3.23
C ARG A 219 -27.64 -0.46 3.18
N ASN A 220 -26.91 0.32 3.97
CA ASN A 220 -27.03 1.78 4.00
C ASN A 220 -25.64 2.44 3.95
N PRO A 221 -25.10 2.74 2.76
CA PRO A 221 -23.78 3.36 2.60
C PRO A 221 -23.62 4.76 3.22
N GLN A 222 -24.68 5.36 3.78
CA GLN A 222 -24.59 6.61 4.54
C GLN A 222 -24.39 6.39 6.04
N LEU A 223 -24.46 5.14 6.50
CA LEU A 223 -24.37 4.74 7.89
C LEU A 223 -23.00 4.09 8.17
N LEU A 224 -22.30 4.62 9.16
CA LEU A 224 -21.10 4.02 9.74
C LEU A 224 -21.45 3.36 11.07
N ARG A 225 -21.18 2.07 11.20
CA ARG A 225 -21.29 1.35 12.48
C ARG A 225 -19.97 1.46 13.21
N TYR A 226 -20.00 2.03 14.41
CA TYR A 226 -18.80 2.31 15.19
C TYR A 226 -18.79 1.55 16.51
N TYR A 227 -17.61 1.00 16.82
CA TYR A 227 -17.33 0.17 17.98
C TYR A 227 -16.04 0.64 18.64
N THR A 228 -16.00 0.55 19.96
CA THR A 228 -14.79 0.80 20.74
C THR A 228 -14.82 0.05 22.06
N THR A 229 -13.64 -0.35 22.55
CA THR A 229 -13.48 -0.82 23.93
C THR A 229 -13.24 0.32 24.91
N VAL A 230 -13.17 1.57 24.45
CA VAL A 230 -12.86 2.74 25.27
C VAL A 230 -14.16 3.47 25.64
N PRO A 231 -14.61 3.38 26.91
CA PRO A 231 -15.93 3.91 27.29
C PRO A 231 -16.09 5.41 27.04
N ALA A 232 -15.01 6.19 27.21
CA ALA A 232 -14.99 7.63 26.94
C ALA A 232 -15.08 8.00 25.44
N ALA A 233 -14.88 7.03 24.55
CA ALA A 233 -15.02 7.19 23.10
C ALA A 233 -16.31 6.55 22.58
N ALA A 234 -17.20 6.04 23.44
CA ALA A 234 -18.39 5.31 23.01
C ALA A 234 -19.43 6.17 22.26
N ARG A 235 -19.36 7.50 22.35
CA ARG A 235 -20.31 8.44 21.72
C ARG A 235 -19.64 9.48 20.81
N ARG A 236 -18.36 9.29 20.50
CA ARG A 236 -17.60 10.17 19.61
C ARG A 236 -16.56 9.38 18.85
N LEU A 237 -16.29 9.79 17.62
CA LEU A 237 -15.15 9.25 16.88
C LEU A 237 -13.85 9.86 17.43
N PRO A 238 -12.76 9.10 17.52
CA PRO A 238 -11.42 9.68 17.68
C PRO A 238 -11.04 10.44 16.39
N ALA A 239 -10.20 11.48 16.51
CA ALA A 239 -9.83 12.37 15.42
C ALA A 239 -9.23 11.64 14.20
N SER A 240 -8.49 10.56 14.45
CA SER A 240 -7.95 9.66 13.41
C SER A 240 -9.03 9.04 12.54
N LEU A 241 -10.16 8.64 13.13
CA LEU A 241 -11.29 8.09 12.40
C LEU A 241 -12.12 9.21 11.76
N GLU A 242 -12.26 10.36 12.41
CA GLU A 242 -12.94 11.53 11.83
C GLU A 242 -12.26 12.07 10.58
N GLN A 243 -10.92 12.03 10.52
CA GLN A 243 -10.21 12.42 9.31
C GLN A 243 -10.52 11.45 8.17
N TRP A 244 -10.51 10.14 8.45
CA TRP A 244 -10.84 9.12 7.46
C TRP A 244 -12.29 9.21 6.95
N THR A 245 -13.25 9.60 7.79
CA THR A 245 -14.66 9.74 7.34
C THR A 245 -14.85 10.84 6.31
N LYS A 246 -13.90 11.76 6.12
CA LYS A 246 -13.94 12.76 5.04
C LYS A 246 -13.77 12.12 3.66
N ASP A 247 -13.09 10.98 3.60
CA ASP A 247 -12.77 10.27 2.35
C ASP A 247 -13.76 9.15 2.01
N VAL A 248 -14.68 8.81 2.92
CA VAL A 248 -15.72 7.80 2.72
C VAL A 248 -17.13 8.39 2.86
N PRO A 249 -18.11 7.97 2.06
CA PRO A 249 -19.49 8.33 2.28
C PRO A 249 -19.98 7.67 3.57
N GLY A 250 -20.47 8.49 4.48
CA GLY A 250 -20.84 8.06 5.82
C GLY A 250 -21.12 9.27 6.71
N ARG A 251 -22.22 9.96 6.46
CA ARG A 251 -22.57 11.19 7.21
C ARG A 251 -23.20 10.90 8.58
N ARG A 252 -23.67 9.66 8.81
CA ARG A 252 -24.32 9.26 10.07
C ARG A 252 -23.55 8.14 10.74
N VAL A 253 -23.21 8.35 12.02
CA VAL A 253 -22.50 7.35 12.84
C VAL A 253 -23.48 6.70 13.82
N GLN A 254 -23.54 5.37 13.80
CA GLN A 254 -24.23 4.56 14.79
C GLN A 254 -23.21 4.06 15.81
N TYR A 255 -23.34 4.53 17.04
CA TYR A 255 -22.50 4.15 18.16
C TYR A 255 -23.04 2.86 18.81
N LEU A 256 -22.28 1.77 18.74
CA LEU A 256 -22.73 0.44 19.17
C LEU A 256 -22.08 -0.05 20.47
N SER A 257 -21.11 0.70 21.01
CA SER A 257 -20.44 0.36 22.26
C SER A 257 -21.06 1.05 23.46
N LYS A 258 -21.00 0.38 24.62
CA LYS A 258 -21.57 0.92 25.87
C LYS A 258 -20.72 2.10 26.36
N PRO A 259 -21.32 3.25 26.75
CA PRO A 259 -20.60 4.34 27.37
C PRO A 259 -20.13 3.99 28.78
N ALA A 260 -19.19 4.78 29.31
CA ALA A 260 -18.84 4.70 30.72
C ALA A 260 -20.12 4.88 31.56
N ARG A 261 -20.29 4.08 32.62
CA ARG A 261 -21.28 4.44 33.64
C ARG A 261 -20.83 5.77 34.22
N GLN A 262 -21.67 6.79 34.11
CA GLN A 262 -21.47 8.02 34.88
C GLN A 262 -21.49 7.60 36.35
N ALA A 263 -20.40 7.86 37.06
CA ALA A 263 -20.41 7.73 38.51
C ALA A 263 -21.48 8.70 39.05
N PRO A 264 -22.30 8.27 40.02
CA PRO A 264 -23.32 9.13 40.61
C PRO A 264 -22.72 10.38 41.23
#